data_AF-A0A3A9C7D4-F1
#
_entry.id   AF-A0A3A9C7D4-F1
#
_cell.length_a   1.000
_cell.length_b   1.000
_cell.length_c   1.000
_cell.angle_alpha   90.00
_cell.angle_beta   90.00
_cell.angle_gamma   90.00
#
_symmetry.space_group_name_H-M   'P 1'
#
loop_
_entity.id
_entity.type
_entity.pdbx_description
1 polymer ?
#
loop_
_entity_poly.entity_id
_entity_poly.type
_entity_poly.pdbx_seq_one_letter_code
_entity_poly.pdbx_strand_id
1 'polypeptide(L)'
;MENEEILESADAEEINRSIASVMRNIRKRRGLTQAMISEMSGVSVGSVKRFEKTGNISLTSFSKLALALGLKQELTELFREARFRVP
;
A
#
# COMPACT_ATOMS: atom_id res chain seq x y z
N MET A 1 27.51 -4.92 -9.83
CA MET A 1 27.15 -5.64 -11.07
C MET A 1 26.30 -6.81 -10.62
N GLU A 2 25.01 -6.90 -10.85
CA GLU A 2 23.97 -6.08 -11.47
C GLU A 2 22.75 -6.42 -10.63
N ASN A 3 22.04 -5.42 -10.10
CA ASN A 3 20.63 -5.58 -9.72
C ASN A 3 19.87 -4.42 -10.37
N GLU A 4 20.23 -4.13 -11.62
CA GLU A 4 19.37 -3.42 -12.58
C GLU A 4 18.46 -4.46 -13.22
N GLU A 5 17.50 -4.95 -12.44
CA GLU A 5 16.35 -5.64 -12.99
C GLU A 5 15.11 -5.06 -12.28
N ILE A 6 14.86 -3.77 -12.53
CA ILE A 6 13.58 -3.14 -12.18
C ILE A 6 12.70 -3.19 -13.43
N LEU A 7 11.95 -4.30 -13.50
CA LEU A 7 10.59 -4.40 -14.03
C LEU A 7 10.36 -3.99 -15.49
N GLU A 8 10.75 -4.86 -16.42
CA GLU A 8 10.00 -4.99 -17.68
C GLU A 8 8.66 -5.71 -17.40
N SER A 9 7.61 -4.90 -17.28
CA SER A 9 6.19 -5.24 -17.07
C SER A 9 5.81 -5.95 -15.75
N ALA A 10 5.71 -5.21 -14.63
CA ALA A 10 4.67 -5.60 -13.68
C ALA A 10 3.33 -5.07 -14.19
N ASP A 11 2.40 -5.99 -14.41
CA ASP A 11 0.98 -5.66 -14.52
C ASP A 11 0.55 -4.83 -13.30
N ALA A 12 -0.36 -3.87 -13.49
CA ALA A 12 -0.87 -3.01 -12.43
C ALA A 12 -1.36 -3.82 -11.23
N GLU A 13 -1.89 -5.03 -11.46
CA GLU A 13 -2.27 -5.92 -10.39
C GLU A 13 -1.10 -6.42 -9.54
N GLU A 14 0.05 -6.71 -10.14
CA GLU A 14 1.23 -7.18 -9.43
C GLU A 14 1.82 -6.07 -8.55
N ILE A 15 1.87 -4.85 -9.08
CA ILE A 15 2.22 -3.64 -8.32
C ILE A 15 1.28 -3.51 -7.10
N ASN A 16 -0.03 -3.60 -7.32
CA ASN A 16 -1.03 -3.49 -6.26
C ASN A 16 -0.89 -4.60 -5.21
N ARG A 17 -0.62 -5.84 -5.63
CA ARG A 17 -0.37 -6.98 -4.71
C ARG A 17 0.89 -6.75 -3.87
N SER A 18 1.95 -6.25 -4.48
CA SER A 18 3.20 -5.93 -3.79
C SER A 18 2.98 -4.85 -2.72
N ILE A 19 2.32 -3.74 -3.09
CA ILE A 19 1.95 -2.66 -2.17
C ILE A 19 1.09 -3.20 -1.00
N ALA A 20 0.07 -4.01 -1.31
CA ALA A 20 -0.79 -4.59 -0.30
C ALA A 20 -0.05 -5.53 0.66
N SER A 21 0.91 -6.30 0.14
CA SER A 21 1.79 -7.16 0.95
C SER A 21 2.61 -6.33 1.94
N VAL A 22 3.21 -5.23 1.49
CA VAL A 22 3.98 -4.31 2.34
C VAL A 22 3.11 -3.75 3.48
N MET A 23 1.95 -3.18 3.15
CA MET A 23 1.04 -2.62 4.17
C MET A 23 0.51 -3.67 5.14
N ARG A 24 0.19 -4.88 4.65
CA ARG A 24 -0.20 -6.02 5.50
C ARG A 24 0.90 -6.41 6.48
N ASN A 25 2.15 -6.44 6.03
CA ASN A 25 3.29 -6.78 6.87
C ASN A 25 3.54 -5.72 7.95
N ILE A 26 3.42 -4.44 7.60
CA ILE A 26 3.49 -3.33 8.57
C ILE A 26 2.39 -3.48 9.62
N ARG A 27 1.14 -3.72 9.20
CA ARG A 27 0.02 -3.95 10.13
C ARG A 27 0.31 -5.10 11.10
N LYS A 28 0.76 -6.25 10.57
CA LYS A 28 1.09 -7.43 11.39
C LYS A 28 2.23 -7.18 12.37
N ARG A 29 3.31 -6.50 11.93
CA ARG A 29 4.45 -6.13 12.80
C ARG A 29 4.03 -5.23 13.96
N ARG A 30 2.96 -4.46 13.79
CA ARG A 30 2.36 -3.63 14.84
C ARG A 30 1.30 -4.35 15.69
N GLY A 31 1.08 -5.65 15.50
CA GLY A 31 0.10 -6.43 16.26
C GLY A 31 -1.36 -6.07 15.98
N LEU A 32 -1.65 -5.31 14.91
CA LEU A 32 -3.00 -4.86 14.60
C LEU A 32 -3.76 -5.97 13.85
N THR A 33 -4.99 -6.27 14.25
CA THR A 33 -5.88 -7.15 13.46
C THR A 33 -6.50 -6.40 12.27
N GLN A 34 -7.14 -7.13 11.36
CA GLN A 34 -7.91 -6.50 10.27
C GLN A 34 -9.10 -5.68 10.82
N ALA A 35 -9.70 -6.10 11.93
CA ALA A 35 -10.78 -5.36 12.60
C ALA A 35 -10.26 -4.07 13.23
N MET A 36 -9.12 -4.13 13.93
CA MET A 36 -8.52 -2.95 14.55
C MET A 36 -8.13 -1.89 13.51
N ILE A 37 -7.45 -2.28 12.43
CA ILE A 37 -7.09 -1.29 11.40
C ILE A 37 -8.32 -0.74 10.67
N SER A 38 -9.36 -1.56 10.50
CA SER A 38 -10.63 -1.16 9.88
C SER A 38 -11.31 -0.06 10.67
N GLU A 39 -11.37 -0.21 12.00
CA GLU A 39 -11.88 0.80 12.92
C GLU A 39 -11.03 2.06 12.88
N MET A 40 -9.70 1.94 13.02
CA MET A 40 -8.77 3.07 12.99
C MET A 40 -8.83 3.89 11.70
N SER A 41 -9.01 3.23 10.55
CA SER A 41 -9.02 3.90 9.23
C SER A 41 -10.42 4.30 8.74
N GLY A 42 -11.49 3.81 9.37
CA GLY A 42 -12.86 3.93 8.86
C GLY A 42 -13.06 3.23 7.50
N VAL A 43 -12.31 2.17 7.22
CA VAL A 43 -12.44 1.34 5.99
C VAL A 43 -13.03 0.01 6.41
N SER A 44 -14.03 -0.51 5.71
CA SER A 44 -14.68 -1.76 6.12
C SER A 44 -13.70 -2.94 6.22
N VAL A 45 -13.95 -3.87 7.15
CA VAL A 45 -13.14 -5.10 7.31
C VAL A 45 -13.09 -5.91 6.01
N GLY A 46 -14.19 -5.95 5.26
CA GLY A 46 -14.27 -6.62 3.95
C GLY A 46 -13.33 -5.99 2.92
N SER A 47 -13.24 -4.65 2.89
CA SER A 47 -12.29 -3.92 2.05
C SER A 47 -10.84 -4.16 2.47
N VAL A 48 -10.54 -4.15 3.77
CA VAL A 48 -9.20 -4.49 4.30
C VAL A 48 -8.81 -5.90 3.86
N LYS A 49 -9.70 -6.88 4.05
CA LYS A 49 -9.46 -8.28 3.68
C LYS A 49 -9.25 -8.45 2.18
N ARG A 50 -10.04 -7.78 1.34
CA ARG A 50 -9.89 -7.80 -0.13
C ARG A 50 -8.55 -7.21 -0.55
N PHE A 51 -8.23 -6.01 -0.04
CA PHE A 51 -6.98 -5.33 -0.31
C PHE A 51 -5.77 -6.22 0.01
N GLU A 52 -5.72 -6.76 1.24
CA GLU A 52 -4.59 -7.60 1.67
C GLU A 52 -4.47 -8.95 0.96
N LYS A 53 -5.54 -9.40 0.29
CA LYS A 53 -5.56 -10.65 -0.47
C LYS A 53 -5.25 -10.43 -1.95
N THR A 54 -5.76 -9.36 -2.55
CA THR A 54 -5.76 -9.20 -4.01
C THR A 54 -5.07 -7.92 -4.50
N GLY A 55 -4.74 -6.98 -3.61
CA GLY A 55 -4.28 -5.64 -4.00
C GLY A 55 -5.42 -4.66 -4.33
N ASN A 56 -6.66 -5.11 -4.44
CA ASN A 56 -7.75 -4.28 -4.96
C ASN A 56 -8.46 -3.50 -3.86
N ILE A 57 -8.51 -2.18 -4.03
CA ILE A 57 -9.16 -1.21 -3.15
C ILE A 57 -9.37 0.11 -3.90
N SER A 58 -10.26 0.99 -3.42
CA SER A 58 -10.29 2.37 -3.92
C SER A 58 -9.08 3.17 -3.41
N LEU A 59 -8.62 4.13 -4.21
CA LEU A 59 -7.50 5.00 -3.82
C LEU A 59 -7.74 5.72 -2.48
N THR A 60 -8.95 6.23 -2.25
CA THR A 60 -9.31 6.88 -0.98
C THR A 60 -9.17 5.94 0.21
N SER A 61 -9.62 4.69 0.08
CA SER A 61 -9.52 3.72 1.18
C SER A 61 -8.07 3.25 1.38
N PHE A 62 -7.28 3.16 0.30
CA PHE A 62 -5.84 2.95 0.39
C PHE A 62 -5.16 4.06 1.19
N SER A 63 -5.41 5.34 0.87
CA SER A 63 -4.85 6.47 1.60
C SER A 63 -5.27 6.44 3.08
N LYS A 64 -6.53 6.15 3.39
CA LYS A 64 -6.99 5.99 4.78
C LYS A 64 -6.23 4.89 5.53
N LEU A 65 -6.01 3.74 4.91
CA LEU A 65 -5.23 2.65 5.51
C LEU A 65 -3.77 3.04 5.71
N ALA A 66 -3.14 3.71 4.73
CA ALA A 66 -1.77 4.20 4.85
C ALA A 66 -1.64 5.19 6.01
N LEU A 67 -2.58 6.13 6.15
CA LEU A 67 -2.61 7.07 7.27
C LEU A 67 -2.80 6.37 8.63
N ALA A 68 -3.72 5.41 8.72
CA ALA A 68 -3.93 4.63 9.94
C ALA A 68 -2.71 3.75 10.31
N LEU A 69 -1.91 3.35 9.31
CA LEU A 69 -0.61 2.70 9.48
C LEU A 69 0.53 3.72 9.66
N GLY A 70 0.26 5.01 9.81
CA GLY A 70 1.29 6.02 10.03
C GLY A 70 2.27 6.19 8.87
N LEU A 71 1.86 5.85 7.63
CA LEU A 71 2.67 5.93 6.41
C LEU A 71 2.42 7.22 5.63
N LYS A 72 2.13 8.32 6.34
CA LYS A 72 1.76 9.60 5.71
C LYS A 72 2.91 10.14 4.86
N GLN A 73 4.14 10.12 5.39
CA GLN A 73 5.32 10.64 4.73
C GLN A 73 5.59 9.87 3.43
N GLU A 74 5.66 8.55 3.52
CA GLU A 74 5.90 7.64 2.41
C GLU A 74 4.85 7.79 1.31
N LEU A 75 3.57 7.94 1.69
CA LEU A 75 2.50 8.19 0.74
C LEU A 75 2.66 9.53 0.02
N THR A 76 3.01 10.60 0.73
CA THR A 76 3.22 11.93 0.13
C THR A 76 4.49 12.03 -0.70
N GLU A 77 5.46 11.12 -0.49
CA GLU A 77 6.74 11.09 -1.18
C GLU A 77 6.79 10.06 -2.31
N LEU A 78 5.72 9.28 -2.52
CA LEU A 78 5.66 8.17 -3.49
C LEU A 78 6.16 8.54 -4.91
N PHE A 79 5.93 9.79 -5.35
CA PHE A 79 6.37 10.29 -6.66
C PHE A 79 7.33 11.48 -6.56
N ARG A 80 7.96 11.70 -5.40
CA ARG A 80 8.83 12.87 -5.18
C ARG A 80 10.00 12.94 -6.15
N GLU A 81 10.69 11.83 -6.35
CA GLU A 81 11.83 11.73 -7.27
C GLU A 81 11.40 11.73 -8.74
N ALA A 82 10.18 11.27 -9.04
CA ALA A 82 9.63 11.32 -10.38
C ALA A 82 9.31 12.76 -10.81
N ARG A 83 8.93 13.65 -9.87
CA ARG A 83 8.65 15.07 -10.14
C ARG A 83 9.79 15.79 -10.86
N PHE A 84 11.03 15.36 -10.67
CA PHE A 84 12.22 15.98 -11.27
C PHE A 84 12.82 15.19 -12.44
N ARG A 85 12.24 14.02 -12.76
CA ARG A 85 12.74 13.10 -13.79
C ARG A 85 11.94 13.18 -15.09
N VAL A 86 10.69 13.62 -15.02
CA VAL A 86 9.86 13.85 -16.21
C VAL A 86 10.20 15.24 -16.76
N PRO A 87 10.61 15.36 -18.04
CA PRO A 87 10.82 16.64 -18.71
C PRO A 87 9.57 17.54 -18.72
#